data_AF-A0A0P1AW50-F1
#
_entry.id   AF-A0A0P1AW50-F1
#
_cell.length_a   1.000
_cell.length_b   1.000
_cell.length_c   1.000
_cell.angle_alpha   90.00
_cell.angle_beta   90.00
_cell.angle_gamma   90.00
#
_symmetry.space_group_name_H-M   'P 1'
#
loop_
_entity.id
_entity.type
_entity.pdbx_description
1 polymer ?
#
loop_
_entity_poly.entity_id
_entity_poly.type
_entity_poly.pdbx_seq_one_letter_code
_entity_poly.pdbx_strand_id
1 'polypeptide(L)'
;MSLKLVAFAATCVLQAFSFKRHEVSKWSPCPLFSNGLEDKTLIPTVECGKFSAPLCYSDICTAPESVNQTVELFVKRFPASNPETAINIWIRGRQELSAFLLNNELNTNGNVYVMVVRGSGKSTILDCGVTTSDSDF
;
A
#
# COMPACT_ATOMS: atom_id res chain seq x y z
N MET A 1 42.04 -38.76 36.44
CA MET A 1 41.32 -38.47 35.19
C MET A 1 40.02 -37.77 35.57
N SER A 2 39.93 -36.45 35.41
CA SER A 2 38.69 -35.70 35.67
C SER A 2 38.45 -34.78 34.49
N LEU A 3 37.55 -35.20 33.61
CA LEU A 3 37.16 -34.50 32.40
C LEU A 3 36.24 -33.34 32.80
N LYS A 4 36.72 -32.09 32.70
CA LYS A 4 35.86 -30.91 32.89
C LYS A 4 35.06 -30.70 31.60
N LEU A 5 33.76 -30.99 31.63
CA LEU A 5 32.81 -30.59 30.61
C LEU A 5 32.69 -29.06 30.61
N VAL A 6 33.08 -28.41 29.52
CA VAL A 6 32.77 -27.00 29.26
C VAL A 6 31.52 -26.99 28.39
N ALA A 7 30.39 -26.56 28.95
CA ALA A 7 29.15 -26.37 28.21
C ALA A 7 29.21 -25.03 27.46
N PHE A 8 29.34 -25.07 26.14
CA PHE A 8 29.11 -23.91 25.28
C PHE A 8 27.60 -23.74 25.11
N ALA A 9 27.00 -22.79 25.84
CA ALA A 9 25.63 -22.37 25.61
C ALA A 9 25.58 -21.53 24.32
N ALA A 10 25.13 -22.15 23.23
CA ALA A 10 24.81 -21.43 22.00
C ALA A 10 23.53 -20.62 22.22
N THR A 11 23.67 -19.34 22.57
CA THR A 11 22.56 -18.39 22.60
C THR A 11 22.11 -18.10 21.17
N CYS A 12 21.05 -18.76 20.74
CA CYS A 12 20.32 -18.41 19.52
C CYS A 12 19.62 -17.06 19.78
N VAL A 13 20.25 -15.96 19.35
CA VAL A 13 19.59 -14.66 19.30
C VAL A 13 18.60 -14.70 18.15
N LEU A 14 17.34 -15.02 18.46
CA LEU A 14 16.23 -14.82 17.54
C LEU A 14 16.05 -13.30 17.39
N GLN A 15 16.69 -12.70 16.38
CA GLN A 15 16.32 -11.36 15.93
C GLN A 15 14.92 -11.46 15.34
N ALA A 16 13.91 -11.15 16.15
CA ALA A 16 12.58 -10.87 15.66
C ALA A 16 12.68 -9.60 14.80
N PHE A 17 12.73 -9.77 13.47
CA PHE A 17 12.52 -8.66 12.55
C PHE A 17 11.10 -8.15 12.78
N SER A 18 10.96 -7.12 13.61
CA SER A 18 9.72 -6.37 13.75
C SER A 18 9.49 -5.65 12.43
N PHE A 19 8.86 -6.32 11.46
CA PHE A 19 8.26 -5.64 10.33
C PHE A 19 7.22 -4.68 10.91
N LYS A 20 7.57 -3.39 11.02
CA LYS A 20 6.57 -2.36 11.26
C LYS A 20 5.54 -2.56 10.16
N ARG A 21 4.32 -2.98 10.54
CA ARG A 21 3.20 -2.98 9.61
C ARG A 21 3.11 -1.54 9.11
N HIS A 22 3.33 -1.38 7.81
CA HIS A 22 3.15 -0.08 7.19
C HIS A 22 1.67 0.22 7.33
N GLU A 23 1.37 1.24 8.13
CA GLU A 23 0.02 1.66 8.39
C GLU A 23 -0.35 2.69 7.33
N VAL A 24 -1.58 2.59 6.81
CA VAL A 24 -2.11 3.61 5.92
C VAL A 24 -2.23 4.90 6.72
N SER A 25 -1.79 6.03 6.14
CA SER A 25 -2.06 7.35 6.69
C SER A 25 -3.56 7.48 7.00
N LYS A 26 -3.93 8.24 8.04
CA LYS A 26 -5.33 8.50 8.41
C LYS A 26 -6.28 8.54 7.21
N TRP A 27 -7.25 7.63 7.19
CA TRP A 27 -8.29 7.57 6.17
C TRP A 27 -9.09 8.88 6.11
N SER A 28 -9.38 9.34 4.89
CA SER A 28 -10.23 10.51 4.66
C SER A 28 -11.28 10.22 3.60
N PRO A 29 -12.49 10.83 3.69
CA PRO A 29 -13.50 10.68 2.65
C PRO A 29 -12.99 11.14 1.29
N CYS A 30 -13.34 10.41 0.23
CA CYS A 30 -13.03 10.82 -1.14
C CYS A 30 -14.13 10.40 -2.14
N PRO A 31 -14.18 11.01 -3.33
CA PRO A 31 -15.19 10.66 -4.34
C PRO A 31 -15.12 9.18 -4.74
N LEU A 32 -16.26 8.53 -5.02
CA LEU A 32 -16.37 7.16 -5.55
C LEU A 32 -15.54 6.98 -6.83
N PHE A 33 -15.68 7.91 -7.76
CA PHE A 33 -15.03 7.94 -9.07
C PHE A 33 -14.18 9.20 -9.25
N SER A 34 -13.02 9.04 -9.87
CA SER A 34 -12.09 10.14 -10.12
C SER A 34 -12.64 11.27 -11.00
N ASN A 35 -13.73 11.04 -11.73
CA ASN A 35 -14.41 12.00 -12.61
C ASN A 35 -15.58 12.75 -11.94
N GLY A 36 -15.88 12.47 -10.67
CA GLY A 36 -16.87 13.21 -9.88
C GLY A 36 -18.32 13.07 -10.34
N LEU A 37 -18.65 12.00 -11.08
CA LEU A 37 -19.97 11.75 -11.69
C LEU A 37 -21.02 11.21 -10.71
N GLU A 38 -20.97 11.60 -9.43
CA GLU A 38 -21.75 10.95 -8.37
C GLU A 38 -22.92 11.78 -7.87
N ASP A 39 -24.08 11.13 -7.77
CA ASP A 39 -25.22 11.61 -7.01
C ASP A 39 -24.95 11.49 -5.50
N LYS A 40 -25.12 12.59 -4.76
CA LYS A 40 -24.81 12.71 -3.33
C LYS A 40 -25.67 11.82 -2.42
N THR A 41 -26.72 11.22 -2.96
CA THR A 41 -27.80 10.60 -2.17
C THR A 41 -27.63 9.10 -1.90
N LEU A 42 -26.66 8.42 -2.54
CA LEU A 42 -26.41 6.98 -2.36
C LEU A 42 -24.92 6.61 -2.19
N ILE A 43 -24.07 7.57 -1.80
CA ILE A 43 -22.62 7.37 -1.85
C ILE A 43 -22.18 6.34 -0.79
N PRO A 44 -21.59 5.19 -1.18
CA PRO A 44 -20.80 4.38 -0.24
C PRO A 44 -19.76 5.30 0.39
N THR A 45 -19.52 5.19 1.70
CA THR A 45 -18.45 5.94 2.36
C THR A 45 -17.10 5.44 1.87
N VAL A 46 -16.65 5.95 0.72
CA VAL A 46 -15.34 5.64 0.14
C VAL A 46 -14.30 6.50 0.82
N GLU A 47 -13.19 5.86 1.16
CA GLU A 47 -12.09 6.50 1.85
C GLU A 47 -10.80 6.41 1.03
N CYS A 48 -9.92 7.37 1.23
CA CYS A 48 -8.63 7.42 0.59
C CYS A 48 -7.54 7.59 1.65
N GLY A 49 -6.37 7.06 1.34
CA GLY A 49 -5.19 7.15 2.19
C GLY A 49 -3.92 6.97 1.38
N LYS A 50 -2.78 7.17 2.03
CA LYS A 50 -1.46 6.90 1.48
C LYS A 50 -0.76 5.85 2.32
N PHE A 51 -0.13 4.91 1.65
CA PHE A 51 0.69 3.89 2.28
C PHE A 51 2.15 4.14 1.92
N SER A 52 2.98 4.38 2.92
CA SER A 52 4.42 4.46 2.68
C SER A 52 4.96 3.07 2.37
N ALA A 53 5.85 2.95 1.39
CA ALA A 53 6.53 1.71 1.05
C ALA A 53 7.99 2.01 0.73
N PRO A 54 8.93 1.08 0.97
CA PRO A 54 10.32 1.33 0.62
C PRO A 54 10.50 1.44 -0.89
N LEU A 55 11.34 2.36 -1.36
CA LEU A 55 11.69 2.49 -2.78
C LEU A 55 12.38 1.20 -3.27
N CYS A 56 13.25 0.63 -2.44
CA CYS A 56 13.89 -0.66 -2.65
C CYS A 56 13.71 -1.55 -1.42
N TYR A 57 13.25 -2.78 -1.63
CA TYR A 57 13.28 -3.80 -0.59
C TYR A 57 14.72 -4.32 -0.48
N SER A 58 15.27 -4.37 0.74
CA SER A 58 16.69 -4.65 1.03
C SER A 58 17.23 -5.93 0.41
N ASP A 59 16.37 -6.92 0.24
CA ASP A 59 16.74 -8.24 -0.25
C ASP A 59 16.70 -8.32 -1.78
N ILE A 60 16.25 -7.24 -2.45
CA ILE A 60 16.01 -7.19 -3.91
C ILE A 60 16.86 -6.10 -4.56
N CYS A 61 16.98 -4.93 -3.95
CA CYS A 61 17.77 -3.83 -4.49
C CYS A 61 18.25 -2.86 -3.42
N THR A 62 19.24 -2.05 -3.79
CA THR A 62 19.70 -0.89 -3.01
C THR A 62 19.27 0.37 -3.74
N ALA A 63 18.47 1.21 -3.08
CA ALA A 63 18.14 2.52 -3.63
C ALA A 63 19.37 3.45 -3.50
N PRO A 64 19.63 4.34 -4.48
CA PRO A 64 20.69 5.33 -4.36
C PRO A 64 20.52 6.18 -3.09
N GLU A 65 21.61 6.51 -2.41
CA GLU A 65 21.55 7.35 -1.21
C GLU A 65 21.04 8.77 -1.51
N SER A 66 21.16 9.21 -2.76
CA SER A 66 20.75 10.53 -3.24
C SER A 66 19.23 10.68 -3.42
N VAL A 67 18.45 9.61 -3.29
CA VAL A 67 16.99 9.65 -3.49
C VAL A 67 16.21 9.33 -2.22
N ASN A 68 14.92 9.68 -2.20
CA ASN A 68 14.02 9.28 -1.12
C ASN A 68 13.94 7.75 -1.06
N GLN A 69 14.20 7.20 0.13
CA GLN A 69 14.20 5.75 0.36
C GLN A 69 12.79 5.16 0.47
N THR A 70 11.75 5.99 0.47
CA THR A 70 10.34 5.60 0.53
C THR A 70 9.54 6.27 -0.58
N VAL A 71 8.41 5.62 -0.92
CA VAL A 71 7.40 6.11 -1.85
C VAL A 71 6.03 5.99 -1.21
N GLU A 72 5.17 6.95 -1.49
CA GLU A 72 3.78 6.95 -1.04
C GLU A 72 2.90 6.31 -2.12
N LEU A 73 2.14 5.28 -1.74
CA LEU A 73 1.15 4.63 -2.60
C LEU A 73 -0.24 5.18 -2.27
N PHE A 74 -0.92 5.74 -3.25
CA PHE A 74 -2.31 6.15 -3.06
C PHE A 74 -3.23 4.93 -3.08
N VAL A 75 -4.06 4.82 -2.04
CA VAL A 75 -5.02 3.74 -1.87
C VAL A 75 -6.41 4.34 -1.69
N LYS A 76 -7.39 3.75 -2.37
CA LYS A 76 -8.81 3.99 -2.14
C LYS A 76 -9.41 2.73 -1.50
N ARG A 77 -10.24 2.89 -0.47
CA ARG A 77 -10.92 1.83 0.27
C ARG A 77 -12.44 1.99 0.11
N PHE A 78 -13.07 0.90 -0.26
CA PHE A 78 -14.51 0.67 -0.16
C PHE A 78 -14.70 -0.19 1.10
N PRO A 79 -15.03 0.42 2.24
CA PRO A 79 -15.05 -0.29 3.51
C PRO A 79 -16.20 -1.31 3.57
N ALA A 80 -16.00 -2.35 4.36
CA ALA A 80 -17.08 -3.21 4.80
C ALA A 80 -17.98 -2.47 5.82
N SER A 81 -19.15 -3.00 6.16
CA SER A 81 -19.94 -2.47 7.28
C SER A 81 -19.19 -2.56 8.61
N ASN A 82 -18.32 -3.58 8.77
CA ASN A 82 -17.43 -3.77 9.92
C ASN A 82 -15.97 -3.82 9.45
N PRO A 83 -15.32 -2.68 9.16
CA PRO A 83 -14.02 -2.64 8.48
C PRO A 83 -12.90 -3.35 9.24
N GLU A 84 -12.89 -3.28 10.57
CA GLU A 84 -11.80 -3.79 11.41
C GLU A 84 -11.69 -5.32 11.43
N THR A 85 -12.80 -6.02 11.18
CA THR A 85 -12.88 -7.49 11.24
C THR A 85 -13.10 -8.14 9.88
N ALA A 86 -13.39 -7.36 8.85
CA ALA A 86 -13.67 -7.87 7.52
C ALA A 86 -12.41 -8.33 6.80
N ILE A 87 -12.60 -9.24 5.83
CA ILE A 87 -11.54 -9.63 4.91
C ILE A 87 -11.10 -8.42 4.05
N ASN A 88 -9.83 -8.40 3.64
CA ASN A 88 -9.27 -7.35 2.81
C ASN A 88 -8.95 -7.88 1.42
N ILE A 89 -9.57 -7.28 0.39
CA ILE A 89 -9.37 -7.64 -1.01
C ILE A 89 -8.66 -6.49 -1.71
N TRP A 90 -7.54 -6.76 -2.37
CA TRP A 90 -6.71 -5.74 -3.03
C TRP A 90 -6.77 -5.87 -4.54
N ILE A 91 -7.09 -4.75 -5.21
CA ILE A 91 -7.13 -4.63 -6.66
C ILE A 91 -6.06 -3.62 -7.08
N ARG A 92 -5.18 -4.04 -8.00
CA ARG A 92 -4.12 -3.20 -8.53
C ARG A 92 -4.63 -2.34 -9.70
N GLY A 93 -4.19 -1.09 -9.75
CA GLY A 93 -4.45 -0.16 -10.86
C GLY A 93 -5.61 0.80 -10.57
N ARG A 94 -6.17 1.43 -11.60
CA ARG A 94 -7.30 2.37 -11.48
C ARG A 94 -8.62 1.68 -11.83
N GLN A 95 -9.02 0.71 -11.01
CA GLN A 95 -10.21 -0.12 -11.23
C GLN A 95 -11.35 0.23 -10.26
N GLU A 96 -11.70 1.52 -10.18
CA GLU A 96 -12.71 2.03 -9.22
C GLU A 96 -14.09 1.40 -9.45
N LEU A 97 -14.52 1.22 -10.70
CA LEU A 97 -15.79 0.57 -11.04
C LEU A 97 -15.83 -0.90 -10.62
N SER A 98 -14.77 -1.66 -10.92
CA SER A 98 -14.70 -3.07 -10.52
C SER A 98 -14.71 -3.23 -9.00
N ALA A 99 -14.04 -2.33 -8.28
CA ALA A 99 -14.04 -2.33 -6.82
C ALA A 99 -15.41 -2.01 -6.22
N PHE A 100 -16.12 -1.04 -6.80
CA PHE A 100 -17.49 -0.71 -6.41
C PHE A 100 -18.44 -1.90 -6.63
N LEU A 101 -18.43 -2.49 -7.83
CA LEU A 101 -19.27 -3.65 -8.15
C LEU A 101 -18.97 -4.83 -7.22
N LEU A 102 -17.69 -5.11 -6.95
CA LEU A 102 -17.31 -6.17 -6.02
C LEU A 102 -17.77 -5.89 -4.59
N ASN A 103 -17.62 -4.66 -4.10
CA ASN A 103 -18.07 -4.30 -2.75
C ASN A 103 -19.60 -4.47 -2.60
N ASN A 104 -20.36 -4.15 -3.64
CA ASN A 104 -21.81 -4.39 -3.69
C ASN A 104 -22.15 -5.89 -3.76
N GLU A 105 -21.47 -6.66 -4.61
CA GLU A 105 -21.68 -8.11 -4.73
C GLU A 105 -21.41 -8.84 -3.41
N LEU A 106 -20.42 -8.36 -2.66
CA LEU A 106 -20.10 -8.84 -1.32
C LEU A 106 -21.07 -8.34 -0.24
N ASN A 107 -22.10 -7.56 -0.60
CA ASN A 107 -23.02 -6.89 0.32
C ASN A 107 -22.27 -6.15 1.44
N THR A 108 -21.17 -5.48 1.11
CA THR A 108 -20.31 -4.77 2.07
C THR A 108 -19.73 -5.64 3.20
N ASN A 109 -19.55 -6.95 3.00
CA ASN A 109 -18.92 -7.86 3.97
C ASN A 109 -17.38 -7.95 3.86
N GLY A 110 -16.79 -7.24 2.90
CA GLY A 110 -15.35 -7.20 2.67
C GLY A 110 -14.86 -5.78 2.37
N ASN A 111 -13.68 -5.45 2.86
CA ASN A 111 -13.00 -4.22 2.48
C ASN A 111 -12.38 -4.43 1.09
N VAL A 112 -12.72 -3.58 0.13
CA VAL A 112 -12.12 -3.61 -1.21
C VAL A 112 -11.20 -2.42 -1.37
N TYR A 113 -9.93 -2.67 -1.68
CA TYR A 113 -8.90 -1.67 -1.84
C TYR A 113 -8.48 -1.55 -3.30
N VAL A 114 -8.37 -0.33 -3.79
CA VAL A 114 -7.78 -0.01 -5.08
C VAL A 114 -6.47 0.73 -4.84
N MET A 115 -5.36 0.13 -5.26
CA MET A 115 -4.05 0.76 -5.14
C MET A 115 -3.55 1.28 -6.49
N VAL A 116 -3.20 2.57 -6.53
CA VAL A 116 -2.54 3.17 -7.70
C VAL A 116 -1.09 2.70 -7.71
N VAL A 117 -0.65 2.19 -8.86
CA VAL A 117 0.70 1.63 -9.00
C VAL A 117 1.78 2.68 -8.68
N ARG A 118 2.87 2.21 -8.08
CA ARG A 118 4.06 3.01 -7.79
C ARG A 118 4.54 3.77 -9.03
N GLY A 119 4.97 5.02 -8.84
CA GLY A 119 5.53 5.83 -9.92
C GLY A 119 4.50 6.53 -10.81
N SER A 120 3.21 6.47 -10.48
CA SER A 120 2.16 7.02 -11.35
C SER A 120 1.01 7.68 -10.60
N GLY A 121 0.29 8.55 -11.30
CA GLY A 121 -0.98 9.10 -10.85
C GLY A 121 -0.87 9.84 -9.51
N LYS A 122 -1.65 9.39 -8.52
CA LYS A 122 -1.69 9.98 -7.18
C LYS A 122 -0.66 9.40 -6.19
N SER A 123 0.04 8.34 -6.59
CA SER A 123 1.19 7.80 -5.84
C SER A 123 2.43 8.68 -6.12
N THR A 124 3.51 8.50 -5.36
CA THR A 124 4.80 9.17 -5.66
C THR A 124 5.18 8.89 -7.11
N ILE A 125 5.25 9.95 -7.92
CA ILE A 125 5.71 9.90 -9.31
C ILE A 125 7.22 9.71 -9.28
N LEU A 126 7.71 8.76 -10.08
CA LEU A 126 9.13 8.53 -10.25
C LEU A 126 9.55 9.27 -11.52
N ASP A 127 10.51 10.18 -11.37
CA ASP A 127 11.09 10.92 -12.46
C ASP A 127 12.18 10.05 -13.12
N CYS A 128 12.16 9.98 -14.45
CA CYS A 128 13.19 9.30 -15.23
C CYS A 128 14.49 10.11 -15.32
N GLY A 129 14.49 11.37 -14.86
CA GLY A 129 15.64 12.27 -14.94
C GLY A 129 15.99 12.70 -16.37
N VAL A 130 15.07 12.49 -17.32
CA VAL A 130 15.25 12.88 -18.72
C VAL A 130 14.66 14.27 -18.92
N THR A 131 15.52 15.27 -19.08
CA THR A 131 15.11 16.53 -19.71
C THR A 131 15.06 16.29 -21.21
N THR A 132 13.89 16.01 -21.78
CA THR A 132 13.75 15.99 -23.23
C THR A 132 13.84 17.43 -23.73
N SER A 133 14.99 17.82 -24.27
CA SER A 133 15.09 18.92 -25.23
C SER A 133 14.84 18.45 -26.66
N ASP A 134 14.31 17.24 -26.85
CA ASP A 134 13.92 16.71 -28.15
C ASP A 134 12.49 17.12 -28.46
N SER A 135 12.32 17.83 -29.58
CA SER A 135 11.04 18.33 -30.08
C SER A 135 10.11 17.26 -30.65
N ASP A 136 10.50 15.99 -30.58
CA ASP A 136 9.85 14.90 -31.32
C ASP A 136 9.11 13.91 -30.40
N PHE A 137 8.81 14.29 -29.15
CA PHE A 137 7.87 13.60 -28.26
C PHE A 137 6.73 14.52 -27.80
#